data_AF-A0A356NGA9-F1
#
_entry.id   AF-A0A356NGA9-F1
#
_cell.length_a   1.000
_cell.length_b   1.000
_cell.length_c   1.000
_cell.angle_alpha   90.00
_cell.angle_beta   90.00
_cell.angle_gamma   90.00
#
_symmetry.space_group_name_H-M   'P 1'
#
loop_
_entity.id
_entity.type
_entity.pdbx_description
1 polymer ?
#
loop_
_entity_poly.entity_id
_entity_poly.type
_entity_poly.pdbx_seq_one_letter_code
_entity_poly.pdbx_strand_id
1 'polypeptide(L)' 'RPGGTGGIPTDYSQDKIGLALFDLSSDIGETMDVKDDYPGVLKKMQALADNMRTDLGDSLTKVDGVGLRAPGKL' A
#
# COMPACT_ATOMS: atom_id res chain seq x y z
N ARG A 1 -19.25 12.98 6.39
CA ARG A 1 -18.95 14.42 6.13
C ARG A 1 -19.86 14.90 5.01
N PRO A 2 -20.33 16.16 5.00
CA PRO A 2 -21.13 16.65 3.90
C PRO A 2 -20.32 16.58 2.60
N GLY A 3 -20.96 16.18 1.51
CA GLY A 3 -20.35 16.22 0.19
C GLY A 3 -20.20 17.66 -0.31
N GLY A 4 -19.33 17.87 -1.30
CA GLY A 4 -19.26 19.15 -2.00
C GLY A 4 -20.59 19.49 -2.69
N THR A 5 -20.94 20.77 -2.75
CA THR A 5 -22.19 21.26 -3.35
C THR A 5 -21.92 22.20 -4.52
N GLY A 6 -22.77 22.17 -5.56
CA GLY A 6 -22.68 23.11 -6.68
C GLY A 6 -21.48 22.88 -7.62
N GLY A 7 -20.98 21.64 -7.70
CA GLY A 7 -19.82 21.30 -8.54
C GLY A 7 -18.46 21.58 -7.90
N ILE A 8 -18.44 22.06 -6.65
CA ILE A 8 -17.21 22.29 -5.89
C ILE A 8 -16.95 21.05 -5.01
N PRO A 9 -15.88 20.28 -5.25
CA PRO A 9 -15.51 19.16 -4.38
C PRO A 9 -15.12 19.66 -2.99
N THR A 10 -15.43 18.86 -1.96
CA THR A 10 -14.94 19.10 -0.59
C THR A 10 -13.47 18.68 -0.47
N ASP A 11 -12.77 19.21 0.53
CA ASP A 11 -11.38 18.84 0.81
C ASP A 11 -11.21 17.32 0.96
N TYR A 12 -10.18 16.79 0.30
CA TYR A 12 -9.78 15.39 0.44
C TYR A 12 -9.21 15.15 1.83
N SER A 13 -9.75 14.16 2.54
CA SER A 13 -9.11 13.62 3.73
C SER A 13 -8.28 12.40 3.35
N GLN A 14 -7.01 12.40 3.74
CA GLN A 14 -6.16 11.21 3.71
C GLN A 14 -6.08 10.66 5.12
N ASP A 15 -6.75 9.54 5.36
CA ASP A 15 -6.61 8.81 6.61
C ASP A 15 -5.28 8.03 6.58
N LYS A 16 -4.57 8.03 7.71
CA LYS A 16 -3.31 7.30 7.87
C LYS A 16 -3.59 6.02 8.63
N ILE A 17 -3.25 4.88 8.03
CA ILE A 17 -3.20 3.60 8.72
C ILE A 17 -1.75 3.16 8.90
N GLY A 18 -1.48 2.40 9.95
CA GLY A 18 -0.18 1.76 10.16
C GLY A 18 -0.05 0.48 9.32
N LEU A 19 0.97 -0.32 9.64
CA LEU A 19 1.06 -1.70 9.14
C LEU A 19 -0.17 -2.48 9.61
N ALA A 20 -0.90 -3.04 8.65
CA ALA A 20 -2.13 -3.81 8.85
C ALA A 20 -2.18 -4.99 7.88
N LEU A 21 -2.94 -6.02 8.24
CA LEU A 21 -3.22 -7.17 7.37
C LEU A 21 -4.73 -7.36 7.30
N PHE A 22 -5.28 -7.42 6.08
CA PHE A 22 -6.72 -7.59 5.84
C PHE A 22 -6.98 -8.87 5.06
N ASP A 23 -8.08 -9.55 5.40
CA ASP A 23 -8.59 -10.67 4.62
C ASP A 23 -9.70 -10.18 3.68
N LEU A 24 -9.34 -9.85 2.45
CA LEU A 24 -10.28 -9.33 1.45
C LEU A 24 -11.39 -10.33 1.05
N SER A 25 -11.22 -11.62 1.35
CA SER A 25 -12.24 -12.62 1.03
C SER A 25 -13.45 -12.54 1.98
N SER A 26 -13.21 -12.19 3.24
CA SER A 26 -14.24 -12.04 4.29
C SER A 26 -14.54 -10.57 4.60
N ASP A 27 -13.60 -9.66 4.35
CA ASP A 27 -13.66 -8.23 4.65
C ASP A 27 -13.14 -7.39 3.47
N ILE A 28 -13.96 -7.28 2.43
CA ILE A 28 -13.67 -6.44 1.24
C ILE A 28 -13.54 -4.95 1.59
N GLY A 29 -14.09 -4.52 2.72
CA GLY A 29 -14.08 -3.13 3.18
C GLY A 29 -12.83 -2.74 3.96
N GLU A 30 -11.88 -3.67 4.18
CA GLU A 30 -10.66 -3.44 4.95
C GLU A 30 -10.95 -2.84 6.34
N THR A 31 -11.99 -3.34 7.00
CA THR A 31 -12.49 -2.82 8.27
C THR A 31 -11.81 -3.45 9.48
N MET A 32 -11.24 -4.65 9.35
CA MET A 32 -10.66 -5.44 10.44
C MET A 32 -9.18 -5.78 10.20
N ASP A 33 -8.29 -5.17 10.98
CA ASP A 33 -6.86 -5.52 10.98
C ASP A 33 -6.62 -6.82 11.75
N VAL A 34 -6.16 -7.87 11.05
CA VAL A 34 -5.91 -9.23 11.60
C VAL A 34 -4.42 -9.56 11.70
N LYS A 35 -3.53 -8.55 11.66
CA LYS A 35 -2.06 -8.79 11.63
C LYS A 35 -1.54 -9.57 12.84
N ASP A 36 -2.11 -9.34 14.02
CA ASP A 36 -1.65 -9.93 15.28
C ASP A 36 -2.12 -11.39 15.42
N ASP A 37 -3.24 -11.73 14.77
CA ASP A 37 -3.79 -13.08 14.75
C ASP A 37 -3.06 -14.01 13.75
N TYR A 38 -2.48 -13.42 12.69
CA TYR A 38 -1.81 -14.17 11.61
C TYR A 38 -0.36 -13.71 11.34
N PRO A 39 0.55 -13.77 12.33
CA PRO A 39 1.92 -13.25 12.18
C PRO A 39 2.74 -13.98 11.10
N GLY A 40 2.45 -15.27 10.85
CA GLY A 40 3.08 -16.03 9.78
C GLY A 40 2.70 -15.54 8.38
N VAL A 41 1.43 -15.16 8.19
CA VAL A 41 0.93 -14.58 6.94
C VAL A 41 1.51 -13.19 6.75
N LEU A 42 1.52 -12.37 7.81
CA LEU A 42 2.13 -11.04 7.80
C LEU A 42 3.59 -11.11 7.34
N LYS A 43 4.39 -12.03 7.93
CA LYS A 43 5.80 -12.21 7.54
C LYS A 43 5.95 -12.63 6.08
N LYS A 44 5.09 -13.53 5.59
CA LYS A 44 5.10 -13.95 4.18
C LYS A 44 4.80 -12.79 3.25
N MET A 45 3.79 -11.98 3.55
CA MET A 45 3.41 -10.81 2.75
C MET A 45 4.52 -9.76 2.75
N GLN A 46 5.13 -9.50 3.90
CA GLN A 46 6.26 -8.56 4.00
C GLN A 46 7.44 -9.02 3.15
N ALA A 47 7.81 -10.30 3.19
CA ALA A 47 8.89 -10.83 2.37
C ALA A 47 8.62 -10.69 0.86
N LEU A 48 7.37 -10.92 0.42
CA LEU A 48 6.97 -10.69 -0.97
C LEU A 48 7.09 -9.20 -1.34
N ALA A 49 6.63 -8.31 -0.47
CA ALA A 49 6.74 -6.88 -0.68
C ALA A 49 8.21 -6.44 -0.79
N ASP A 50 9.08 -6.89 0.11
CA ASP A 50 10.51 -6.54 0.11
C ASP A 50 11.23 -7.01 -1.16
N ASN A 51 10.89 -8.19 -1.68
CA ASN A 51 11.41 -8.68 -2.95
C ASN A 51 10.99 -7.75 -4.11
N MET A 52 9.73 -7.33 -4.15
CA MET A 52 9.23 -6.42 -5.20
C MET A 52 9.83 -5.02 -5.08
N ARG A 53 10.02 -4.49 -3.85
CA ARG A 53 10.73 -3.22 -3.64
C ARG A 53 12.16 -3.28 -4.15
N THR A 54 12.85 -4.40 -3.94
CA THR A 54 14.23 -4.58 -4.43
C THR A 54 14.28 -4.60 -5.96
N ASP A 55 13.30 -5.22 -6.62
CA ASP A 55 13.26 -5.32 -8.07
C ASP A 55 12.83 -3.99 -8.73
N LEU A 56 11.71 -3.43 -8.29
CA LEU A 56 11.07 -2.26 -8.93
C LEU A 56 11.52 -0.92 -8.34
N GLY A 57 12.11 -0.92 -7.15
CA GLY A 57 12.35 0.26 -6.35
C GLY A 57 11.15 0.65 -5.50
N ASP A 58 11.39 1.47 -4.47
CA ASP A 58 10.35 2.03 -3.61
C ASP A 58 10.83 3.39 -3.07
N SER A 59 10.18 4.46 -3.51
CA SER A 59 10.52 5.83 -3.09
C SER A 59 10.15 6.12 -1.64
N LEU A 60 9.14 5.43 -1.08
CA LEU A 60 8.72 5.59 0.31
C LEU A 60 9.79 5.04 1.25
N THR A 61 10.39 3.90 0.91
CA THR A 61 11.47 3.28 1.69
C THR A 61 12.86 3.59 1.17
N LYS A 62 12.98 4.42 0.12
CA LYS A 62 14.25 4.80 -0.53
C LYS A 62 15.08 3.61 -1.03
N VAL A 63 14.40 2.62 -1.62
CA VAL A 63 15.04 1.46 -2.26
C VAL A 63 15.18 1.74 -3.75
N ASP A 64 16.40 1.64 -4.28
CA ASP A 64 16.66 1.71 -5.71
C ASP A 64 16.44 0.33 -6.34
N GLY A 65 15.59 0.28 -7.37
CA GLY A 65 15.20 -0.98 -8.01
C GLY A 65 16.26 -1.51 -8.97
N VAL A 66 16.68 -2.77 -8.81
CA VAL A 66 17.68 -3.41 -9.68
C VAL A 66 17.13 -3.81 -11.06
N GLY A 67 15.81 -4.01 -11.16
CA GLY A 67 15.08 -4.36 -12.37
C GLY A 67 14.60 -3.15 -13.17
N LEU A 68 14.92 -1.93 -12.73
CA LEU A 68 14.55 -0.70 -13.43
C LEU A 68 15.20 -0.63 -14.82
N ARG A 69 14.39 -0.33 -15.84
CA ARG A 69 14.89 -0.14 -17.20
C ARG A 69 15.67 1.16 -17.30
N ALA A 70 16.76 1.14 -18.06
CA ALA A 70 17.50 2.36 -18.36
C ALA A 70 16.61 3.37 -19.13
N PRO A 71 16.75 4.68 -18.86
CA PRO A 71 16.07 5.69 -19.66
C PRO A 71 16.52 5.62 -21.12
N GLY A 72 15.62 5.96 -22.04
CA GLY A 72 15.95 6.08 -23.46
C GLY A 72 17.04 7.13 -23.70
N LYS A 73 17.91 6.89 -24.69
CA LYS A 73 18.94 7.83 -25.13
C LYS A 73 18.53 8.43 -26.49
N LEU A 74 18.78 9.73 -26.68
CA LEU A 74 18.56 10.50 -27.92
C LEU A 74 19.81 10.47 -28.79
#